data_AF-Q2LDG4-F1
#
_entry.id   AF-Q2LDG4-F1
#
_cell.length_a   1.000
_cell.length_b   1.000
_cell.length_c   1.000
_cell.angle_alpha   90.00
_cell.angle_beta   90.00
_cell.angle_gamma   90.00
#
_symmetry.space_group_name_H-M   'P 1'
#
loop_
_entity.id
_entity.type
_entity.pdbx_description
1 polymer ?
#
loop_
_entity_poly.entity_id
_entity_poly.type
_entity_poly.pdbx_seq_one_letter_code
_entity_poly.pdbx_strand_id
1 'polypeptide(L)'
;AYKYSIGQAFVYPRNDLSYAANFLRMCFCVPCEEYKVNPVLTRAMDRIFILHADHEQNASTSTVRLAGSSGANPFACIAAVLRA
;
A
#
# COMPACT_ATOMS: atom_id res chain seq x y z
N ALA A 1 1.20 9.28 -3.09
CA ALA A 1 0.01 10.01 -2.60
C ALA A 1 0.31 10.78 -1.31
N TYR A 2 0.58 10.12 -0.17
CA TYR A 2 0.72 10.78 1.14
C TYR A 2 1.79 11.89 1.19
N LYS A 3 3.05 11.61 0.79
CA LYS A 3 4.12 12.61 0.78
C LYS A 3 3.83 13.82 -0.11
N TYR A 4 3.22 13.56 -1.26
CA TYR A 4 2.78 14.61 -2.19
C TYR A 4 1.68 15.49 -1.59
N SER A 5 0.68 14.90 -0.91
CA SER A 5 -0.41 15.66 -0.29
C SER A 5 0.05 16.58 0.86
N ILE A 6 1.17 16.27 1.50
CA ILE A 6 1.76 17.09 2.58
C ILE A 6 2.95 17.94 2.10
N GLY A 7 3.26 17.94 0.80
CA GLY A 7 4.37 18.72 0.22
C GLY A 7 5.78 18.27 0.64
N GLN A 8 5.93 17.04 1.13
CA GLN A 8 7.22 16.49 1.56
C GLN A 8 7.90 15.69 0.45
N ALA A 9 9.23 15.60 0.51
CA ALA A 9 10.02 14.83 -0.44
C ALA A 9 9.67 13.33 -0.42
N PHE A 10 9.74 12.70 -1.59
CA PHE A 10 9.56 11.25 -1.71
C PHE A 10 10.74 10.51 -1.10
N VAL A 11 10.43 9.49 -0.31
CA VAL A 11 11.43 8.66 0.37
C VAL A 11 11.55 7.34 -0.39
N TYR A 12 12.75 7.00 -0.81
CA TYR A 12 13.04 5.74 -1.50
C TYR A 12 12.90 4.53 -0.56
N PRO A 13 12.46 3.37 -1.05
CA PRO A 13 12.40 2.14 -0.25
C PRO A 13 13.81 1.71 0.18
N ARG A 14 13.91 0.97 1.29
CA ARG A 14 15.15 0.26 1.66
C ARG A 14 14.94 -1.25 1.71
N ASN A 15 15.94 -2.00 1.24
CA ASN A 15 15.89 -3.47 1.13
C ASN A 15 16.17 -4.20 2.46
N ASP A 16 16.68 -3.49 3.47
CA ASP A 16 16.94 -4.03 4.80
C ASP A 16 15.70 -4.03 5.71
N LEU A 17 14.59 -3.42 5.27
CA LEU A 17 13.35 -3.30 6.03
C LEU A 17 12.28 -4.28 5.53
N SER A 18 11.46 -4.79 6.45
CA SER A 18 10.27 -5.60 6.11
C SER A 18 9.19 -4.76 5.41
N TYR A 19 8.24 -5.41 4.72
CA TYR A 19 7.22 -4.73 3.92
C TYR A 19 6.47 -3.63 4.69
N ALA A 20 5.94 -3.97 5.87
CA ALA A 20 5.25 -3.03 6.75
C ALA A 20 6.17 -1.91 7.26
N ALA A 21 7.42 -2.22 7.61
CA ALA A 21 8.39 -1.24 8.10
C ALA A 21 8.80 -0.25 6.99
N ASN A 22 8.98 -0.75 5.77
CA ASN A 22 9.32 0.05 4.60
C ASN A 22 8.16 0.98 4.21
N PHE A 23 6.91 0.49 4.27
CA PHE A 23 5.72 1.32 4.07
C PHE A 23 5.65 2.47 5.09
N LEU A 24 5.80 2.17 6.39
CA LEU A 24 5.80 3.19 7.46
C LEU A 24 6.92 4.22 7.25
N ARG A 25 8.12 3.79 6.87
CA ARG A 25 9.22 4.69 6.56
C ARG A 25 8.90 5.59 5.36
N MET A 26 8.36 5.04 4.28
CA MET A 26 8.02 5.84 3.10
C MET A 26 6.93 6.89 3.37
N CYS A 27 6.00 6.61 4.30
CA CYS A 27 4.98 7.55 4.71
C CYS A 27 5.50 8.61 5.67
N PHE A 28 6.22 8.22 6.73
CA PHE A 28 6.47 9.10 7.87
C PHE A 28 7.91 9.60 8.01
N CYS A 29 8.89 9.04 7.29
CA CYS A 29 10.27 9.52 7.36
C CYS A 29 10.38 10.96 6.85
N VAL A 30 11.04 11.82 7.60
CA VAL A 30 11.33 13.22 7.23
C VAL A 30 12.82 13.30 6.90
N PRO A 31 13.26 14.05 5.87
CA PRO A 31 14.69 14.16 5.53
C PRO A 31 15.56 14.78 6.64
N CYS A 32 14.94 15.44 7.62
CA CYS A 32 15.62 16.11 8.71
C CYS A 32 16.05 15.18 9.86
N GLU A 33 15.57 13.93 9.90
CA GLU A 33 15.89 12.99 10.99
C GLU A 33 15.90 11.53 10.53
N GLU A 34 16.68 10.70 11.22
CA GLU A 34 16.69 9.26 10.98
C GLU A 34 15.41 8.61 11.55
N TYR A 35 14.57 8.09 10.66
CA TYR A 35 13.33 7.44 11.05
C TYR A 35 13.59 6.06 11.66
N LYS A 36 13.45 5.97 13.00
CA LYS A 36 13.50 4.71 13.74
C LYS A 36 12.13 4.04 13.75
N VAL A 37 12.00 2.96 13.00
CA VAL A 37 10.75 2.19 12.93
C VAL A 37 10.49 1.49 14.27
N ASN A 38 9.33 1.76 14.89
CA ASN A 38 8.95 1.09 16.13
C ASN A 38 8.42 -0.33 15.83
N PRO A 39 8.98 -1.39 16.44
CA PRO A 39 8.56 -2.78 16.18
C PRO A 39 7.10 -3.07 16.59
N VAL A 40 6.52 -2.29 17.50
CA VAL A 40 5.09 -2.37 17.85
C VAL A 40 4.24 -1.90 16.68
N LEU A 41 4.59 -0.77 16.07
CA LEU A 41 3.87 -0.21 14.92
C LEU A 41 4.02 -1.10 13.68
N THR A 42 5.22 -1.64 13.43
CA THR A 42 5.44 -2.57 12.32
C THR A 42 4.53 -3.80 12.43
N ARG A 43 4.44 -4.41 13.61
CA ARG A 43 3.59 -5.60 13.83
C ARG A 43 2.10 -5.28 13.76
N ALA A 44 1.69 -4.12 14.25
CA ALA A 44 0.30 -3.67 14.12
C ALA A 44 -0.07 -3.49 12.64
N MET A 45 0.81 -2.85 11.86
CA MET A 45 0.57 -2.60 10.44
C MET A 45 0.55 -3.89 9.61
N ASP A 46 1.44 -4.82 9.91
CA ASP A 46 1.48 -6.14 9.27
C ASP A 46 0.17 -6.90 9.48
N ARG A 47 -0.38 -6.90 10.70
CA ARG A 47 -1.69 -7.49 10.99
C ARG A 47 -2.83 -6.79 10.26
N ILE A 48 -2.81 -5.46 10.18
CA ILE A 48 -3.83 -4.71 9.44
C ILE A 48 -3.83 -5.12 7.97
N PHE A 49 -2.65 -5.24 7.35
CA PHE A 49 -2.54 -5.70 5.97
C PHE A 49 -3.05 -7.12 5.78
N ILE A 50 -2.68 -8.05 6.68
CA ILE A 50 -3.16 -9.44 6.60
C ILE A 50 -4.69 -9.49 6.73
N LEU A 51 -5.27 -8.72 7.65
CA LEU A 51 -6.72 -8.69 7.86
C LEU A 51 -7.51 -8.10 6.69
N HIS A 52 -6.88 -7.23 5.89
CA HIS A 52 -7.51 -6.61 4.71
C HIS A 52 -7.01 -7.23 3.40
N ALA A 53 -6.27 -8.34 3.46
CA ALA A 53 -5.63 -8.93 2.28
C ALA A 53 -6.66 -9.41 1.26
N ASP A 54 -7.78 -9.99 1.73
CA ASP A 54 -8.87 -10.41 0.88
C ASP A 54 -10.20 -10.38 1.65
N HIS A 55 -11.28 -10.11 0.93
CA HIS A 55 -12.63 -10.19 1.46
C HIS A 55 -13.57 -10.81 0.40
N GLU A 56 -13.13 -11.93 -0.16
CA GLU A 56 -13.85 -12.78 -1.10
C GLU A 56 -14.49 -11.98 -2.26
N GLN A 57 -15.79 -12.13 -2.50
CA GLN A 57 -16.52 -11.43 -3.56
C GLN A 57 -17.11 -10.11 -3.02
N ASN A 58 -16.25 -9.14 -2.76
CA ASN A 58 -16.68 -7.76 -2.51
C ASN A 58 -16.84 -6.98 -3.84
N ALA A 59 -17.35 -5.75 -3.75
CA ALA A 59 -17.62 -4.91 -4.93
C ALA A 59 -16.36 -4.64 -5.78
N SER A 60 -15.21 -4.43 -5.14
CA SER A 60 -13.96 -4.12 -5.83
C SER A 60 -13.30 -5.37 -6.43
N THR A 61 -13.32 -6.51 -5.72
CA THR A 61 -12.89 -7.83 -6.25
C THR A 61 -13.76 -8.28 -7.44
N SER A 62 -15.07 -8.05 -7.37
CA SER A 62 -15.99 -8.38 -8.48
C SER A 62 -15.73 -7.50 -9.71
N THR A 63 -15.35 -6.23 -9.50
CA THR A 63 -14.97 -5.30 -10.56
C THR A 63 -13.67 -5.73 -11.26
N VAL A 64 -12.67 -6.29 -10.54
CA VAL A 64 -11.49 -6.94 -11.18
C VAL A 64 -11.95 -8.01 -12.15
N ARG A 65 -12.80 -8.92 -11.69
CA ARG A 65 -13.19 -10.11 -12.46
C ARG A 65 -14.00 -9.71 -13.68
N LEU A 66 -14.88 -8.71 -13.54
CA LEU A 66 -15.63 -8.15 -14.65
C LEU A 66 -14.70 -7.45 -15.66
N ALA A 67 -13.82 -6.56 -15.21
CA ALA A 67 -12.88 -5.86 -16.09
C ALA A 67 -11.90 -6.83 -16.78
N GLY A 68 -11.41 -7.83 -16.05
CA GLY A 68 -10.51 -8.87 -16.56
C GLY A 68 -11.17 -9.80 -17.56
N SER A 69 -12.48 -10.04 -17.46
CA SER A 69 -13.22 -10.87 -18.43
C SER A 69 -13.18 -10.30 -19.86
N SER A 70 -12.95 -8.99 -19.99
CA SER A 70 -12.81 -8.32 -21.29
C SER A 70 -11.40 -8.43 -21.91
N GLY A 71 -10.47 -9.13 -21.24
CA GLY A 71 -9.07 -9.24 -21.66
C GLY A 71 -8.24 -7.98 -21.35
N ALA A 72 -8.72 -7.11 -20.45
CA ALA A 72 -8.01 -5.91 -20.04
C ALA A 72 -6.68 -6.24 -19.34
N ASN A 73 -5.67 -5.39 -19.54
CA ASN A 73 -4.37 -5.51 -18.88
C ASN A 73 -4.56 -5.58 -17.34
N PRO A 74 -3.85 -6.48 -16.62
CA PRO A 74 -3.95 -6.59 -15.16
C PRO A 74 -3.74 -5.26 -14.41
N PHE A 75 -2.89 -4.35 -14.91
CA PHE A 75 -2.75 -3.01 -14.31
C PHE A 75 -4.03 -2.17 -14.43
N ALA A 76 -4.72 -2.26 -15.57
CA ALA A 76 -5.99 -1.59 -15.78
C ALA A 76 -7.12 -2.23 -14.95
N CYS A 77 -7.06 -3.55 -14.76
CA CYS A 77 -7.99 -4.26 -13.87
C CYS A 77 -7.82 -3.81 -12.42
N ILE A 78 -6.58 -3.66 -11.93
CA ILE A 78 -6.29 -3.13 -10.58
C ILE A 78 -6.75 -1.68 -10.44
N ALA A 79 -6.57 -0.85 -11.47
CA ALA A 79 -7.07 0.52 -11.47
C ALA A 79 -8.61 0.58 -11.37
N ALA A 80 -9.32 -0.37 -11.97
CA ALA A 80 -10.78 -0.48 -11.85
C ALA A 80 -11.22 -0.85 -10.42
N VAL A 81 -10.42 -1.64 -9.68
CA VAL A 81 -10.65 -1.96 -8.25
C VAL A 81 -10.65 -0.71 -7.38
N LEU A 82 -9.65 0.15 -7.58
CA LEU A 82 -9.49 1.37 -6.79
C LEU A 82 -10.63 2.36 -7.02
N ARG A 83 -11.39 2.20 -8.11
CA ARG A 83 -12.53 3.05 -8.48
C ARG A 83 -13.87 2.53 -7.96
N ALA A 84 -14.00 1.21 -7.77
CA ALA A 84 -15.22 0.55 -7.30
C ALA A 84 -15.50 0.84 -5.83
#